data_AF-A0A9D7I942-F1
#
_entry.id   AF-A0A9D7I942-F1
#
_cell.length_a   1.000
_cell.length_b   1.000
_cell.length_c   1.000
_cell.angle_alpha   90.00
_cell.angle_beta   90.00
_cell.angle_gamma   90.00
#
_symmetry.space_group_name_H-M   'P 1'
#
loop_
_entity.id
_entity.type
_entity.pdbx_description
1 polymer ?
#
loop_
_entity_poly.entity_id
_entity_poly.type
_entity_poly.pdbx_seq_one_letter_code
_entity_poly.pdbx_strand_id
1 'polypeptide(L)'
;MKTILFIIQKSFSQIFRTKRMLPILFVMPFVQMIILPFAADYEIKNIKLTIVDNDRSALSRQLNSHFQASPFFEVLYANTQEEAESRVQYNTTTATSTW
;
A
#
# COMPACT_ATOMS: atom_id res chain seq x y z
N MET A 1 40.72 13.60 -10.58
CA MET A 1 39.29 13.70 -10.96
C MET A 1 39.00 13.42 -12.44
N LYS A 2 39.94 13.64 -13.38
CA LYS A 2 39.72 13.41 -14.82
C LYS A 2 39.46 11.93 -15.20
N THR A 3 40.07 10.99 -14.48
CA THR A 3 39.93 9.55 -14.72
C THR A 3 38.50 9.05 -14.52
N ILE A 4 37.81 9.51 -13.49
CA ILE A 4 36.41 9.15 -13.20
C ILE A 4 35.50 9.67 -14.31
N LEU A 5 35.69 10.91 -14.75
CA LEU A 5 34.91 11.50 -15.85
C LEU A 5 35.07 10.71 -17.15
N PHE A 6 36.30 10.26 -17.44
CA PHE A 6 36.61 9.43 -18.61
C PHE A 6 35.92 8.06 -18.56
N ILE A 7 35.92 7.42 -17.39
CA ILE A 7 35.24 6.13 -17.20
C ILE A 7 33.73 6.29 -17.37
N ILE A 8 33.14 7.34 -16.80
CA ILE A 8 31.70 7.65 -16.94
C ILE A 8 31.35 7.86 -18.43
N GLN A 9 32.10 8.71 -19.14
CA GLN A 9 31.87 8.97 -20.56
C GLN A 9 31.94 7.68 -21.40
N LYS A 10 32.93 6.82 -21.11
CA LYS A 10 33.06 5.52 -21.77
C LYS A 10 31.85 4.63 -21.53
N SER A 11 31.38 4.54 -20.29
CA SER A 11 30.22 3.73 -19.91
C SER A 11 28.94 4.20 -20.59
N PHE A 12 28.67 5.51 -20.60
CA PHE A 12 27.51 6.06 -21.31
C PHE A 12 27.58 5.79 -22.82
N SER A 13 28.73 6.03 -23.45
CA SER A 13 28.90 5.77 -24.88
C SER A 13 28.70 4.29 -25.24
N GLN A 14 29.09 3.37 -24.35
CA GLN A 14 28.88 1.93 -24.52
C GLN A 14 27.39 1.54 -24.41
N ILE A 15 26.64 2.15 -23.48
CA ILE A 15 25.19 1.94 -23.34
C ILE A 15 24.47 2.38 -24.61
N PHE A 16 24.79 3.57 -25.14
CA PHE A 16 24.13 4.10 -26.35
C PHE A 16 24.48 3.32 -27.62
N ARG A 17 25.70 2.79 -27.74
CA ARG A 17 26.11 2.01 -28.94
C ARG A 17 25.53 0.59 -28.96
N THR A 18 25.17 0.06 -27.80
CA THR A 18 24.68 -1.32 -27.69
C THR A 18 23.17 -1.37 -27.89
N LYS A 19 22.74 -1.81 -29.09
CA LYS A 19 21.32 -1.86 -29.52
C LYS A 19 20.36 -2.53 -28.53
N ARG A 20 20.85 -3.46 -27.70
CA ARG A 20 20.04 -4.18 -26.69
C ARG A 20 20.01 -3.52 -25.31
N MET A 21 21.04 -2.74 -24.94
CA MET A 21 21.12 -2.17 -23.59
C MET A 21 20.12 -1.04 -23.37
N LEU A 22 19.97 -0.16 -24.36
CA LEU A 22 19.08 1.00 -24.25
C LEU A 22 17.61 0.56 -24.04
N PRO A 23 17.05 -0.41 -24.79
CA PRO A 23 15.71 -0.91 -24.49
C PRO A 23 15.59 -1.59 -23.12
N ILE A 24 16.55 -2.42 -22.70
CA ILE A 24 16.49 -3.11 -21.41
C ILE A 24 16.47 -2.12 -20.23
N LEU A 25 17.27 -1.04 -20.33
CA LEU A 25 17.33 0.00 -19.31
C LEU A 25 15.97 0.66 -19.05
N PHE A 26 15.12 0.76 -20.06
CA PHE A 26 13.77 1.33 -19.94
C PHE A 26 12.70 0.26 -19.72
N VAL A 27 12.73 -0.83 -20.48
CA VAL A 27 11.70 -1.88 -20.43
C VAL A 27 11.70 -2.56 -19.07
N MET A 28 12.87 -2.84 -18.46
CA MET A 28 12.93 -3.48 -17.15
C MET A 28 12.20 -2.67 -16.06
N PRO A 29 12.46 -1.36 -15.87
CA PRO A 29 11.70 -0.57 -14.90
C PRO A 29 10.24 -0.40 -15.28
N PHE A 30 9.86 -0.30 -16.57
CA PHE A 30 8.45 -0.28 -16.96
C PHE A 30 7.72 -1.58 -16.58
N VAL A 31 8.34 -2.73 -16.84
CA VAL A 31 7.82 -4.04 -16.44
C VAL A 31 7.68 -4.10 -14.91
N GLN A 32 8.66 -3.59 -14.17
CA GLN A 32 8.56 -3.51 -12.70
C GLN A 32 7.42 -2.59 -12.25
N MET A 33 7.25 -1.42 -12.86
CA MET A 33 6.13 -0.52 -12.53
C MET A 33 4.76 -1.12 -12.82
N ILE A 34 4.67 -2.00 -13.83
CA ILE A 34 3.43 -2.71 -14.13
C ILE A 34 3.23 -3.86 -13.15
N ILE A 35 4.24 -4.69 -12.89
CA ILE A 35 4.11 -5.93 -12.10
C ILE A 35 4.00 -5.64 -10.59
N LEU A 36 4.81 -4.72 -10.06
CA LEU A 36 4.88 -4.47 -8.61
C LEU A 36 3.53 -4.10 -7.99
N PRO A 37 2.67 -3.25 -8.61
CA PRO A 37 1.35 -2.98 -8.08
C PRO A 37 0.41 -4.19 -8.05
N PHE A 38 0.58 -5.18 -8.94
CA PHE A 38 -0.23 -6.42 -8.89
C PHE A 38 0.29 -7.42 -7.86
N ALA A 39 1.59 -7.39 -7.55
CA ALA A 39 2.20 -8.24 -6.54
C ALA A 39 2.11 -7.64 -5.12
N ALA A 40 2.02 -6.31 -5.02
CA ALA A 40 1.69 -5.63 -3.78
C ALA A 40 0.21 -5.87 -3.50
N ASP A 41 -0.08 -6.62 -2.44
CA ASP A 41 -1.47 -6.89 -2.06
C ASP A 41 -2.23 -5.57 -1.84
N TYR A 42 -3.35 -5.45 -2.53
CA TYR A 42 -4.26 -4.30 -2.40
C TYR A 42 -5.08 -4.39 -1.10
N GLU A 43 -4.43 -4.56 0.06
CA GLU A 43 -5.08 -4.55 1.39
C GLU A 43 -5.77 -3.21 1.70
N ILE A 44 -5.43 -2.15 0.97
CA ILE A 44 -5.98 -0.80 1.19
C ILE A 44 -7.52 -0.78 1.07
N LYS A 45 -8.14 -1.75 0.39
CA LYS A 45 -9.60 -1.82 0.19
C LYS A 45 -10.38 -2.56 1.28
N ASN A 46 -9.73 -3.16 2.28
CA ASN A 46 -10.39 -4.00 3.29
C ASN A 46 -9.93 -3.67 4.71
N ILE A 47 -9.77 -2.38 5.03
CA ILE A 47 -9.34 -1.97 6.36
C ILE A 47 -10.53 -2.15 7.32
N LYS A 48 -10.47 -3.19 8.15
CA LYS A 48 -11.48 -3.44 9.18
C LYS A 48 -11.36 -2.42 10.31
N LEU A 49 -12.30 -1.47 10.37
CA LEU A 49 -12.33 -0.40 11.35
C LEU A 49 -13.40 -0.70 12.40
N THR A 50 -13.01 -0.90 13.65
CA THR A 50 -13.98 -1.08 14.75
C THR A 50 -14.19 0.25 15.49
N ILE A 51 -15.44 0.69 15.61
CA ILE A 51 -15.82 1.95 16.26
C ILE A 51 -16.62 1.68 17.54
N VAL A 52 -16.22 2.34 18.63
CA VAL A 52 -16.94 2.40 19.90
C VAL A 52 -17.45 3.82 20.10
N ASP A 53 -18.76 4.01 19.96
CA ASP A 53 -19.39 5.32 20.13
C ASP A 53 -19.94 5.48 21.55
N ASN A 54 -19.12 6.06 22.44
CA ASN A 54 -19.48 6.33 23.82
C ASN A 54 -20.34 7.59 23.99
N ASP A 55 -20.18 8.57 23.09
CA ASP A 55 -20.84 9.87 23.16
C ASP A 55 -22.25 9.83 22.56
N ARG A 56 -22.49 8.95 21.56
CA ARG A 56 -23.79 8.76 20.89
C ARG A 56 -24.42 10.06 20.39
N SER A 57 -23.60 11.08 20.15
CA SER A 57 -24.03 12.41 19.72
C SER A 57 -24.31 12.44 18.22
N ALA A 58 -24.97 13.50 17.77
CA ALA A 58 -25.22 13.71 16.34
C ALA A 58 -23.90 13.87 15.55
N LEU A 59 -22.89 14.50 16.15
CA LEU A 59 -21.57 14.69 15.55
C LEU A 59 -20.84 13.34 15.39
N SER A 60 -20.87 12.49 16.41
CA SER A 60 -20.29 11.14 16.36
C SER A 60 -20.93 10.29 15.25
N ARG A 61 -22.26 10.33 15.14
CA ARG A 61 -23.00 9.66 14.04
C ARG A 61 -22.60 10.18 12.66
N GLN A 62 -22.46 11.49 12.52
CA GLN A 62 -22.04 12.10 11.24
C GLN A 62 -20.61 11.65 10.86
N LEU A 63 -19.69 11.66 11.81
CA LEU A 63 -18.33 11.18 11.60
C LEU A 63 -18.31 9.70 11.17
N ASN A 64 -19.10 8.86 11.84
CA ASN A 64 -19.23 7.44 11.50
C ASN A 64 -19.79 7.22 10.09
N SER A 65 -20.73 8.07 9.66
CA SER A 65 -21.30 8.00 8.30
C SER A 65 -20.26 8.29 7.21
N HIS A 66 -19.30 9.18 7.47
CA HIS A 66 -18.20 9.44 6.54
C HIS A 66 -17.27 8.24 6.38
N PHE A 67 -17.00 7.52 7.47
CA PHE A 67 -16.21 6.29 7.42
C PHE A 67 -16.94 5.15 6.70
N GLN A 68 -18.24 4.98 6.94
CA GLN A 68 -19.05 3.99 6.23
C GLN A 68 -19.15 4.25 4.71
N ALA A 69 -19.18 5.52 4.30
CA ALA A 69 -19.27 5.89 2.89
C ALA A 69 -17.95 5.69 2.12
N SER A 70 -16.84 5.46 2.82
CA SER A 70 -15.52 5.27 2.21
C SER A 70 -15.32 3.82 1.77
N PRO A 71 -14.88 3.57 0.52
CA PRO A 71 -14.65 2.22 0.01
C PRO A 71 -13.39 1.54 0.60
N PHE A 72 -12.66 2.23 1.47
CA PHE A 72 -11.44 1.72 2.11
C PHE A 72 -11.73 1.01 3.44
N PHE A 73 -12.86 1.31 4.08
CA PHE A 73 -13.15 0.85 5.43
C PHE A 73 -14.34 -0.11 5.47
N GLU A 74 -14.13 -1.25 6.10
CA GLU A 74 -15.22 -2.11 6.57
C GLU A 74 -15.52 -1.73 8.03
N VAL A 75 -16.57 -0.94 8.24
CA VAL A 75 -16.91 -0.41 9.57
C VAL A 75 -17.68 -1.43 10.40
N LEU A 76 -17.13 -1.80 11.55
CA LEU A 76 -17.73 -2.67 12.55
C LEU A 76 -18.05 -1.87 13.82
N TYR A 77 -19.23 -2.08 14.39
CA TYR A 77 -19.64 -1.41 15.64
C TYR A 77 -19.47 -2.34 16.83
N ALA A 78 -18.87 -1.83 17.90
CA ALA A 78 -18.76 -2.50 19.19
C ALA A 78 -19.37 -1.62 20.28
N ASN A 79 -20.02 -2.25 21.26
CA ASN A 79 -20.70 -1.54 22.34
C ASN A 79 -19.76 -1.27 23.53
N THR A 80 -18.70 -2.07 23.67
CA THR A 80 -17.72 -1.94 24.73
C THR A 80 -16.30 -1.93 24.16
N GLN A 81 -15.38 -1.34 24.91
CA GLN A 81 -13.97 -1.32 24.57
C GLN A 81 -13.39 -2.75 24.49
N GLU A 82 -13.79 -3.62 25.42
CA GLU A 82 -13.35 -5.02 25.47
C GLU A 82 -13.83 -5.83 24.24
N GLU A 83 -15.05 -5.57 23.77
CA GLU A 83 -15.57 -6.15 22.53
C GLU A 83 -14.82 -5.61 21.30
N ALA A 84 -14.42 -4.34 21.30
CA ALA A 84 -13.65 -3.76 20.22
C ALA A 84 -12.24 -4.35 20.13
N GLU A 85 -11.55 -4.47 21.26
CA GLU A 85 -10.20 -5.02 21.35
C GLU A 85 -10.16 -6.48 20.91
N SER A 86 -11.12 -7.29 21.36
CA SER A 86 -11.23 -8.70 20.95
C SER A 86 -11.49 -8.86 19.45
N ARG A 87 -12.30 -7.98 18.84
CA ARG A 87 -12.54 -7.97 17.38
C ARG A 87 -11.31 -7.54 16.58
N VAL A 88 -10.55 -6.56 17.08
CA VAL A 88 -9.28 -6.16 16.46
C VAL A 88 -8.30 -7.34 16.51
N GLN A 89 -8.16 -7.99 17.66
CA GLN A 89 -7.26 -9.13 17.85
C GLN A 89 -7.61 -10.32 16.93
N TYR A 90 -8.90 -10.69 16.85
CA TYR A 90 -9.36 -11.77 15.96
C TYR A 90 -9.08 -11.46 14.48
N ASN A 91 -9.29 -10.21 14.06
CA ASN A 91 -9.02 -9.78 12.69
C ASN A 91 -7.53 -9.75 12.37
N THR A 92 -6.66 -9.40 13.33
CA THR A 92 -5.20 -9.47 13.17
C THR A 92 -4.70 -10.91 13.02
N THR A 93 -5.26 -11.86 13.78
CA THR A 93 -4.88 -13.29 13.70
C THR A 93 -5.33 -13.93 12.37
N THR A 94 -6.46 -13.51 11.81
CA THR A 94 -6.95 -14.02 10.52
C THR A 94 -6.12 -13.47 9.34
N ALA A 95 -5.59 -12.25 9.46
CA ALA A 95 -4.71 -11.65 8.45
C ALA A 95 -3.30 -12.27 8.43
N THR A 96 -2.85 -12.88 9.54
CA THR A 96 -1.52 -13.51 9.62
C THR A 96 -1.51 -14.98 9.21
N SER A 97 -2.66 -15.63 9.07
CA SER A 97 -2.77 -17.06 8.76
C SER A 97 -3.08 -17.39 7.28
N THR A 98 -3.10 -16.38 6.41
CA THR A 98 -3.42 -16.51 4.97
C THR A 98 -2.19 -16.59 4.05
N TRP A 99 -1.02 -16.93 4.59
CA TRP A 99 0.22 -17.20 3.85
C TRP A 99 0.78 -18.60 4.14
#